data_AF-A0A5E8HD55-F1
#
_entry.id   AF-A0A5E8HD55-F1
#
_cell.length_a   1.000
_cell.length_b   1.000
_cell.length_c   1.000
_cell.angle_alpha   90.00
_cell.angle_beta   90.00
_cell.angle_gamma   90.00
#
_symmetry.space_group_name_H-M   'P 1'
#
loop_
_entity.id
_entity.type
_entity.pdbx_description
1 polymer ?
#
loop_
_entity_poly.entity_id
_entity_poly.type
_entity_poly.pdbx_seq_one_letter_code
_entity_poly.pdbx_strand_id
1 'polypeptide(L)'
;MQRSEFLSRISLTALLVSGIRQNLEAKKTKEKSNLNDLQFEIPYYPIERTSEIISSILSKLSTGEIELNLFLDSFAKELELRFPLKQKNKISSYNELYSYSVKIEIVCELTSVLIGIWQNLCIQIGLYGYQIEDFKTDSKSIKTSMIGFGKKMNNFKIPIISDLRSKGKWWDQSEMILRLPWFGGIKSEKIISNKMNLEQIFDLDLKQIKNSNQSEFSFISIEFFQHTKNLQYQIDRIRARWHQYAVRFYYMAFVQKKYKLVTSNPIVYQNLIRSYGFESAIKTIQNRAFHMQSGIYHYLDRQSQQMVVSSLVLMLKDLGKSTGGDKNLFRILKLENSYGGIISVSTGMSAMETFKNLEEGILYLKEERKKLFTQDTL
;
A
#
# COMPACT_ATOMS: atom_id res chain seq x y z
N MET A 1 -4.43 17.69 -41.21
CA MET A 1 -3.77 17.11 -40.03
C MET A 1 -4.65 16.01 -39.50
N GLN A 2 -4.21 14.75 -39.59
CA GLN A 2 -5.01 13.64 -39.07
C GLN A 2 -5.08 13.70 -37.54
N ARG A 3 -6.15 13.19 -36.93
CA ARG A 3 -6.32 13.17 -35.45
C ARG A 3 -5.14 12.49 -34.73
N SER A 4 -4.52 11.52 -35.38
CA SER A 4 -3.27 10.87 -34.96
C SER A 4 -2.08 11.83 -34.95
N GLU A 5 -1.86 12.62 -36.01
CA GLU A 5 -0.84 13.67 -36.04
C GLU A 5 -1.07 14.73 -34.96
N PHE A 6 -2.33 15.12 -34.71
CA PHE A 6 -2.67 16.07 -33.65
C PHE A 6 -2.36 15.52 -32.25
N LEU A 7 -2.70 14.26 -31.98
CA LEU A 7 -2.38 13.59 -30.73
C LEU A 7 -0.88 13.31 -30.57
N SER A 8 -0.16 13.07 -31.67
CA SER A 8 1.32 12.94 -31.66
C SER A 8 2.03 14.27 -31.40
N ARG A 9 1.40 15.41 -31.73
CA ARG A 9 1.93 16.75 -31.48
C ARG A 9 1.79 17.18 -30.02
N ILE A 10 0.87 16.59 -29.25
CA ILE A 10 0.86 16.72 -27.78
C ILE A 10 1.90 15.73 -27.24
N SER A 11 2.83 16.18 -26.38
CA SER A 11 3.82 15.25 -25.83
C SER A 11 3.12 14.12 -25.08
N LEU A 12 3.47 12.86 -25.38
CA LEU A 12 2.92 11.68 -24.67
C LEU A 12 3.01 11.85 -23.15
N THR A 13 4.12 12.43 -22.73
CA THR A 13 4.38 12.85 -21.37
C THR A 13 3.28 13.75 -20.77
N ALA A 14 2.83 14.79 -21.48
CA ALA A 14 1.73 15.65 -21.04
C ALA A 14 0.40 14.89 -21.00
N LEU A 15 0.15 13.96 -21.93
CA LEU A 15 -1.03 13.09 -21.90
C LEU A 15 -1.02 12.15 -20.70
N LEU A 16 0.12 11.54 -20.38
CA LEU A 16 0.29 10.70 -19.19
C LEU A 16 0.05 11.49 -17.91
N VAL A 17 0.69 12.66 -17.76
CA VAL A 17 0.49 13.54 -16.60
C VAL A 17 -0.97 13.99 -16.47
N SER A 18 -1.62 14.33 -17.59
CA SER A 18 -3.03 14.75 -17.60
C SER A 18 -3.96 13.58 -17.25
N GLY A 19 -3.69 12.38 -17.76
CA GLY A 19 -4.43 11.16 -17.44
C GLY A 19 -4.34 10.80 -15.95
N ILE A 20 -3.17 11.00 -15.32
CA ILE A 20 -3.00 10.81 -13.87
C ILE A 20 -3.92 11.75 -13.10
N ARG A 21 -4.02 13.01 -13.52
CA ARG A 21 -4.89 14.00 -12.89
C ARG A 21 -6.37 13.60 -13.01
N GLN A 22 -6.83 13.24 -14.22
CA GLN A 22 -8.23 12.89 -14.47
C GLN A 22 -8.69 11.63 -13.73
N ASN A 23 -7.89 10.56 -13.72
CA ASN A 23 -8.26 9.30 -13.08
C ASN A 23 -8.48 9.42 -11.56
N LEU A 24 -7.91 10.45 -10.92
CA LEU A 24 -7.94 10.62 -9.46
C LEU A 24 -8.91 11.71 -9.00
N GLU A 25 -9.45 12.53 -9.90
CA GLU A 25 -10.52 13.47 -9.58
C GLU A 25 -11.90 12.82 -9.46
N ALA A 26 -12.07 11.59 -10.00
CA ALA A 26 -13.34 10.85 -10.02
C ALA A 26 -13.80 10.29 -8.65
N LYS A 27 -13.04 10.49 -7.57
CA LYS A 27 -13.42 10.10 -6.21
C LYS A 27 -13.24 11.25 -5.22
N LYS A 28 -14.14 12.24 -5.25
CA LYS A 28 -14.21 13.30 -4.23
C LYS A 28 -15.56 13.27 -3.54
N THR A 29 -15.67 12.47 -2.49
CA THR A 29 -16.55 12.78 -1.36
C THR A 29 -15.64 13.00 -0.16
N LYS A 30 -15.35 14.27 0.13
CA LYS A 30 -14.62 14.66 1.33
C LYS A 30 -15.62 14.86 2.47
N GLU A 31 -15.67 13.92 3.41
CA GLU A 31 -16.02 14.30 4.77
C GLU A 31 -14.76 14.87 5.42
N LYS A 32 -14.79 16.19 5.70
CA LYS A 32 -13.80 16.82 6.56
C LYS A 32 -14.18 16.46 8.00
N SER A 33 -13.47 15.51 8.61
CA SER A 33 -13.45 15.45 10.08
C SER A 33 -12.53 16.56 10.59
N ASN A 34 -13.13 17.56 11.22
CA ASN A 34 -12.40 18.52 12.03
C ASN A 34 -11.85 17.77 13.24
N LEU A 35 -10.54 17.58 13.28
CA LEU A 35 -9.82 17.02 14.42
C LEU A 35 -9.24 18.16 15.24
N ASN A 36 -10.07 18.73 16.10
CA ASN A 36 -9.64 19.43 17.31
C ASN A 36 -10.42 18.81 18.46
N ASP A 37 -9.77 17.88 19.17
CA ASP A 37 -9.77 17.84 20.63
C ASP A 37 -8.79 16.76 21.11
N LEU A 38 -7.93 17.13 22.05
CA LEU A 38 -7.01 16.23 22.76
C LEU A 38 -7.82 15.35 23.72
N GLN A 39 -8.52 14.36 23.17
CA GLN A 39 -8.92 13.16 23.90
C GLN A 39 -8.31 11.94 23.21
N PHE A 40 -8.13 10.85 23.97
CA PHE A 40 -7.44 9.64 23.54
C PHE A 40 -8.20 8.94 22.40
N GLU A 41 -8.00 9.42 21.17
CA GLU A 41 -8.62 8.87 19.97
C GLU A 41 -8.06 7.50 19.62
N ILE A 42 -8.96 6.64 19.17
CA ILE A 42 -8.68 5.29 18.70
C ILE A 42 -8.23 5.44 17.25
N PRO A 43 -6.98 5.11 16.91
CA PRO A 43 -6.49 5.37 15.56
C PRO A 43 -7.23 4.48 14.57
N TYR A 44 -7.43 5.02 13.37
CA TYR A 44 -8.04 4.33 12.23
C TYR A 44 -7.16 4.55 11.00
N TYR A 45 -6.88 3.47 10.26
CA TYR A 45 -6.20 3.54 8.97
C TYR A 45 -7.22 3.45 7.82
N PRO A 46 -7.46 4.53 7.06
CA PRO A 46 -8.45 4.54 5.98
C PRO A 46 -8.08 3.55 4.86
N ILE A 47 -9.08 2.97 4.21
CA ILE A 47 -8.88 2.09 3.05
C ILE A 47 -8.28 2.89 1.88
N GLU A 48 -8.79 4.10 1.65
CA GLU A 48 -8.44 4.95 0.51
C GLU A 48 -7.21 5.86 0.76
N ARG A 49 -6.49 5.65 1.88
CA ARG A 49 -5.42 6.54 2.35
C ARG A 49 -4.36 6.81 1.29
N THR A 50 -3.95 5.80 0.55
CA THR A 50 -2.92 5.90 -0.49
C THR A 50 -3.39 6.76 -1.65
N SER A 51 -4.61 6.54 -2.14
CA SER A 51 -5.21 7.34 -3.19
C SER A 51 -5.40 8.80 -2.76
N GLU A 52 -5.83 9.05 -1.52
CA GLU A 52 -5.93 10.41 -0.97
C GLU A 52 -4.60 11.16 -0.96
N ILE A 53 -3.51 10.47 -0.56
CA ILE A 53 -2.16 11.06 -0.52
C ILE A 53 -1.71 11.42 -1.94
N ILE A 54 -1.90 10.50 -2.89
CA ILE A 54 -1.54 10.75 -4.30
C ILE A 54 -2.31 11.97 -4.81
N SER A 55 -3.64 11.99 -4.69
CA SER A 55 -4.48 13.12 -5.10
C SER A 55 -4.05 14.43 -4.46
N SER A 56 -3.66 14.40 -3.17
CA SER A 56 -3.15 15.58 -2.46
C SER A 56 -1.80 16.06 -3.01
N ILE A 57 -0.87 15.16 -3.32
CA ILE A 57 0.41 15.54 -3.94
C ILE A 57 0.18 16.10 -5.34
N LEU A 58 -0.66 15.45 -6.16
CA LEU A 58 -0.99 15.89 -7.50
C LEU A 58 -1.60 17.30 -7.53
N SER A 59 -2.50 17.59 -6.59
CA SER A 59 -3.08 18.93 -6.46
C SER A 59 -2.05 20.01 -6.12
N LYS A 60 -0.92 19.64 -5.51
CA LYS A 60 0.16 20.57 -5.15
C LYS A 60 1.17 20.73 -6.28
N LEU A 61 1.36 19.71 -7.11
CA LEU A 61 2.19 19.73 -8.31
C LEU A 61 1.48 20.39 -9.51
N SER A 62 0.36 21.09 -9.28
CA SER A 62 -0.50 21.67 -10.32
C SER A 62 0.14 22.88 -10.98
N THR A 63 1.13 22.65 -11.84
CA THR A 63 1.70 23.67 -12.73
C THR A 63 1.87 23.07 -14.12
N GLY A 64 1.16 23.64 -15.11
CA GLY A 64 1.42 23.51 -16.55
C GLY A 64 1.55 22.11 -17.16
N GLU A 65 2.01 22.11 -18.42
CA GLU A 65 2.61 20.96 -19.09
C GLU A 65 3.98 20.71 -18.45
N ILE A 66 4.12 19.58 -17.77
CA ILE A 66 5.37 19.19 -17.10
C ILE A 66 5.83 17.87 -17.69
N GLU A 67 7.15 17.74 -17.90
CA GLU A 67 7.72 16.49 -18.36
C GLU A 67 7.58 15.37 -17.30
N LEU A 68 7.51 14.10 -17.70
CA LEU A 68 7.19 12.97 -16.82
C LEU A 68 8.29 12.76 -15.79
N ASN A 69 9.56 12.89 -16.20
CA ASN A 69 10.73 12.92 -15.34
C ASN A 69 10.64 14.04 -14.28
N LEU A 70 10.33 15.28 -14.67
CA LEU A 70 10.21 16.44 -13.78
C LEU A 70 9.02 16.29 -12.83
N PHE A 71 7.91 15.74 -13.33
CA PHE A 71 6.74 15.40 -12.54
C PHE A 71 7.08 14.35 -11.48
N LEU A 72 7.69 13.23 -11.89
CA LEU A 72 8.09 12.15 -10.98
C LEU A 72 9.12 12.63 -9.94
N ASP A 73 10.01 13.55 -10.33
CA ASP A 73 10.98 14.17 -9.42
C ASP A 73 10.32 15.09 -8.39
N SER A 74 9.34 15.87 -8.82
CA SER A 74 8.58 16.74 -7.92
C SER A 74 7.69 15.92 -6.99
N PHE A 75 7.10 14.84 -7.51
CA PHE A 75 6.33 13.86 -6.74
C PHE A 75 7.20 13.17 -5.70
N ALA A 76 8.41 12.74 -6.08
CA ALA A 76 9.41 12.19 -5.20
C ALA A 76 9.77 13.15 -4.05
N LYS A 77 9.99 14.43 -4.35
CA LYS A 77 10.28 15.46 -3.35
C LYS A 77 9.12 15.64 -2.37
N GLU A 78 7.89 15.71 -2.86
CA GLU A 78 6.70 15.83 -2.01
C GLU A 78 6.47 14.59 -1.12
N LEU A 79 6.74 13.38 -1.64
CA LEU A 79 6.70 12.16 -0.83
C LEU A 79 7.76 12.16 0.27
N GLU A 80 8.99 12.61 -0.04
CA GLU A 80 10.06 12.72 0.95
C GLU A 80 9.74 13.72 2.05
N LEU A 81 9.11 14.86 1.70
CA LEU A 81 8.66 15.85 2.67
C LEU A 81 7.56 15.32 3.60
N ARG A 82 6.62 14.53 3.08
CA ARG A 82 5.49 13.98 3.87
C ARG A 82 5.88 12.81 4.76
N PHE A 83 6.83 12.00 4.31
CA PHE A 83 7.27 10.79 5.01
C PHE A 83 8.78 10.77 5.24
N PRO A 84 9.34 11.77 5.94
CA PRO A 84 10.78 11.93 6.06
C PRO A 84 11.42 10.74 6.78
N LEU A 85 12.55 10.28 6.26
CA LEU A 85 13.39 9.27 6.90
C LEU A 85 14.64 9.96 7.42
N LYS A 86 14.86 9.92 8.75
CA LYS A 86 15.98 10.63 9.40
C LYS A 86 17.35 10.19 8.90
N GLN A 87 17.48 8.92 8.53
CA GLN A 87 18.69 8.35 7.94
C GLN A 87 18.28 7.49 6.76
N LYS A 88 18.80 7.80 5.56
CA LYS A 88 18.45 7.07 4.33
C LYS A 88 18.63 5.56 4.47
N ASN A 89 19.60 5.09 5.26
CA ASN A 89 19.96 3.68 5.37
C ASN A 89 19.61 3.01 6.71
N LYS A 90 18.88 3.67 7.63
CA LYS A 90 18.52 3.06 8.92
C LYS A 90 17.06 3.32 9.30
N ILE A 91 16.31 2.23 9.51
CA ILE A 91 15.02 2.27 10.20
C ILE A 91 15.26 1.90 11.66
N SER A 92 14.92 2.81 12.56
CA SER A 92 15.15 2.69 14.01
C SER A 92 13.86 2.71 14.83
N SER A 93 12.72 3.01 14.20
CA SER A 93 11.42 3.07 14.86
C SER A 93 10.29 2.53 14.00
N TYR A 94 9.17 2.15 14.64
CA TYR A 94 7.97 1.74 13.94
C TYR A 94 7.35 2.89 13.11
N ASN A 95 7.55 4.15 13.52
CA ASN A 95 7.11 5.31 12.74
C ASN A 95 7.88 5.46 11.42
N GLU A 96 9.20 5.23 11.44
CA GLU A 96 10.01 5.21 10.21
C GLU A 96 9.63 4.03 9.32
N LEU A 97 9.32 2.86 9.93
CA LEU A 97 8.88 1.68 9.19
C LEU A 97 7.51 1.89 8.53
N TYR A 98 6.57 2.50 9.25
CA TYR A 98 5.29 2.93 8.71
C TYR A 98 5.47 3.90 7.54
N SER A 99 6.28 4.94 7.72
CA SER A 99 6.57 5.95 6.68
C SER A 99 7.17 5.31 5.43
N TYR A 100 8.10 4.36 5.62
CA TYR A 100 8.68 3.59 4.52
C TYR A 100 7.63 2.73 3.80
N SER A 101 6.79 2.00 4.53
CA SER A 101 5.75 1.16 3.92
C SER A 101 4.74 1.96 3.11
N VAL A 102 4.27 3.11 3.62
CA VAL A 102 3.35 3.98 2.88
C VAL A 102 3.99 4.54 1.63
N LYS A 103 5.25 4.99 1.70
CA LYS A 103 6.00 5.44 0.52
C LYS A 103 6.02 4.38 -0.56
N ILE A 104 6.33 3.13 -0.21
CA ILE A 104 6.44 2.07 -1.21
C ILE A 104 5.07 1.69 -1.77
N GLU A 105 4.03 1.66 -0.93
CA GLU A 105 2.65 1.46 -1.38
C GLU A 105 2.23 2.51 -2.43
N ILE A 106 2.54 3.79 -2.18
CA ILE A 106 2.27 4.88 -3.12
C ILE A 106 3.06 4.72 -4.42
N VAL A 107 4.33 4.30 -4.36
CA VAL A 107 5.14 4.04 -5.55
C VAL A 107 4.52 2.94 -6.41
N CYS A 108 4.04 1.85 -5.81
CA CYS A 108 3.34 0.80 -6.53
C CYS A 108 2.05 1.31 -7.18
N GLU A 109 1.24 2.07 -6.44
CA GLU A 109 -0.02 2.64 -6.95
C GLU A 109 0.22 3.56 -8.15
N LEU A 110 1.16 4.51 -8.03
CA LEU A 110 1.51 5.42 -9.11
C LEU A 110 2.03 4.66 -10.34
N THR A 111 2.83 3.62 -10.13
CA THR A 111 3.34 2.74 -11.21
C THR A 111 2.20 2.05 -11.94
N SER A 112 1.24 1.50 -11.21
CA SER A 112 0.05 0.83 -11.78
C SER A 112 -0.81 1.81 -12.60
N VAL A 113 -1.03 3.02 -12.07
CA VAL A 113 -1.77 4.09 -12.76
C VAL A 113 -1.07 4.51 -14.06
N LEU A 114 0.25 4.73 -14.04
CA LEU A 114 1.02 5.10 -15.23
C LEU A 114 0.93 4.03 -16.33
N ILE A 115 1.08 2.75 -15.97
CA ILE A 115 0.95 1.63 -16.92
C ILE A 115 -0.47 1.57 -17.48
N GLY A 116 -1.50 1.77 -16.64
CA GLY A 116 -2.89 1.76 -17.07
C GLY A 116 -3.23 2.90 -18.03
N ILE A 117 -2.71 4.10 -17.79
CA ILE A 117 -2.90 5.23 -18.71
C ILE A 117 -2.15 4.96 -20.01
N TRP A 118 -0.91 4.45 -19.96
CA TRP A 118 -0.16 4.09 -21.16
C TRP A 118 -0.90 3.04 -22.00
N GLN A 119 -1.42 2.00 -21.37
CA GLN A 119 -2.25 0.98 -22.01
C GLN A 119 -3.49 1.59 -22.67
N ASN A 120 -4.20 2.47 -21.98
CA ASN A 120 -5.41 3.13 -22.50
C ASN A 120 -5.10 4.07 -23.67
N LEU A 121 -4.00 4.81 -23.61
CA LEU A 121 -3.54 5.65 -24.72
C LEU A 121 -3.22 4.81 -25.95
N CYS A 122 -2.56 3.66 -25.79
CA CYS A 122 -2.31 2.72 -26.88
C CYS A 122 -3.61 2.19 -27.51
N ILE A 123 -4.66 1.96 -26.72
CA ILE A 123 -5.99 1.56 -27.21
C ILE A 123 -6.66 2.71 -27.99
N GLN A 124 -6.68 3.92 -27.41
CA GLN A 124 -7.41 5.08 -27.96
C GLN A 124 -6.78 5.65 -29.23
N ILE A 125 -5.45 5.71 -29.28
CA ILE A 125 -4.71 6.14 -30.47
C ILE A 125 -4.79 5.05 -31.56
N GLY A 126 -5.03 3.80 -31.14
CA GLY A 126 -4.95 2.62 -31.99
C GLY A 126 -3.49 2.29 -32.23
N LEU A 127 -3.00 1.18 -31.67
CA LEU A 127 -1.63 0.72 -31.91
C LEU A 127 -1.27 0.72 -33.40
N TYR A 128 -2.23 0.44 -34.29
CA TYR A 128 -2.07 0.46 -35.76
C TYR A 128 -1.68 1.81 -36.37
N GLY A 129 -2.01 2.93 -35.70
CA GLY A 129 -1.64 4.28 -36.13
C GLY A 129 -0.32 4.77 -35.54
N TYR A 130 0.29 3.99 -34.63
CA TYR A 130 1.54 4.32 -33.97
C TYR A 130 2.69 3.63 -34.69
N GLN A 131 3.67 4.40 -35.19
CA GLN A 131 4.83 3.77 -35.81
C GLN A 131 5.58 2.94 -34.76
N ILE A 132 6.07 1.78 -35.18
CA ILE A 132 6.80 0.85 -34.30
C ILE A 132 8.00 1.54 -33.63
N GLU A 133 8.62 2.51 -34.31
CA GLU A 133 9.76 3.27 -33.78
C GLU A 133 9.35 4.28 -32.71
N ASP A 134 8.25 4.99 -32.92
CA ASP A 134 7.67 5.89 -31.91
C ASP A 134 7.29 5.09 -30.66
N PHE A 135 6.65 3.93 -30.84
CA PHE A 135 6.21 3.07 -29.72
C PHE A 135 7.40 2.67 -28.85
N LYS A 136 8.52 2.30 -29.47
CA LYS A 136 9.76 1.92 -28.77
C LYS A 136 10.37 3.10 -28.04
N THR A 137 10.46 4.25 -28.70
CA THR A 137 11.08 5.45 -28.14
C THR A 137 10.33 5.90 -26.89
N ASP A 138 9.01 5.94 -26.98
CA ASP A 138 8.13 6.38 -25.91
C ASP A 138 8.05 5.36 -24.77
N SER A 139 7.93 4.08 -25.10
CA SER A 139 8.04 2.97 -24.13
C SER A 139 9.36 3.01 -23.36
N LYS A 140 10.48 3.23 -24.05
CA LYS A 140 11.81 3.34 -23.43
C LYS A 140 11.93 4.57 -22.55
N SER A 141 11.35 5.70 -22.96
CA SER A 141 11.32 6.93 -22.17
C SER A 141 10.53 6.75 -20.88
N ILE A 142 9.34 6.14 -20.95
CA ILE A 142 8.52 5.79 -19.78
C ILE A 142 9.28 4.84 -18.86
N LYS A 143 9.83 3.74 -19.39
CA LYS A 143 10.64 2.78 -18.62
C LYS A 143 11.77 3.48 -17.86
N THR A 144 12.54 4.31 -18.55
CA THR A 144 13.70 5.01 -17.99
C THR A 144 13.27 5.98 -16.90
N SER A 145 12.18 6.71 -17.11
CA SER A 145 11.61 7.65 -16.13
C SER A 145 11.13 6.92 -14.88
N MET A 146 10.43 5.80 -15.03
CA MET A 146 9.94 4.98 -13.92
C MET A 146 11.08 4.31 -13.14
N ILE A 147 12.12 3.81 -13.83
CA ILE A 147 13.33 3.28 -13.17
C ILE A 147 14.05 4.39 -12.41
N GLY A 148 14.19 5.58 -13.00
CA GLY A 148 14.78 6.75 -12.35
C GLY A 148 14.01 7.15 -11.09
N PHE A 149 12.69 7.18 -11.16
CA PHE A 149 11.81 7.41 -10.01
C PHE A 149 11.97 6.34 -8.93
N GLY A 150 11.96 5.06 -9.32
CA GLY A 150 12.20 3.94 -8.41
C GLY A 150 13.54 4.04 -7.68
N LYS A 151 14.62 4.40 -8.39
CA LYS A 151 15.95 4.63 -7.80
C LYS A 151 15.94 5.78 -6.80
N LYS A 152 15.21 6.87 -7.06
CA LYS A 152 15.08 8.02 -6.13
C LYS A 152 14.29 7.66 -4.88
N MET A 153 13.26 6.82 -5.00
CA MET A 153 12.44 6.36 -3.88
C MET A 153 13.05 5.19 -3.11
N ASN A 154 14.06 4.53 -3.68
CA ASN A 154 14.73 3.41 -3.06
C ASN A 154 15.69 3.89 -1.97
N ASN A 155 15.15 4.14 -0.78
CA ASN A 155 15.96 4.54 0.36
C ASN A 155 16.70 3.33 0.99
N PHE A 156 16.25 2.09 0.80
CA PHE A 156 16.77 0.91 1.51
C PHE A 156 17.17 -0.25 0.58
N LYS A 157 17.71 -1.32 1.16
CA LYS A 157 18.21 -2.51 0.44
C LYS A 157 17.13 -3.32 -0.32
N ILE A 158 15.85 -2.92 -0.26
CA ILE A 158 14.79 -3.56 -1.04
C ILE A 158 14.54 -2.71 -2.29
N PRO A 159 15.23 -2.98 -3.42
CA PRO A 159 14.95 -2.28 -4.65
C PRO A 159 13.51 -2.57 -5.08
N ILE A 160 12.73 -1.52 -5.27
CA ILE A 160 11.30 -1.63 -5.53
C ILE A 160 11.06 -1.83 -7.02
N ILE A 161 11.83 -1.14 -7.87
CA ILE A 161 11.79 -1.25 -9.33
C ILE A 161 13.14 -1.82 -9.78
N SER A 162 13.10 -2.94 -10.50
CA SER A 162 14.29 -3.59 -11.06
C SER A 162 14.61 -3.04 -12.45
N ASP A 163 15.91 -2.83 -12.70
CA ASP A 163 16.52 -2.48 -13.99
C ASP A 163 17.17 -3.71 -14.66
N LEU A 164 17.04 -4.88 -14.04
CA LEU A 164 17.72 -6.09 -14.48
C LEU A 164 16.79 -6.98 -15.29
N ARG A 165 17.30 -7.39 -16.47
CA ARG A 165 17.06 -8.69 -17.11
C ARG A 165 17.37 -9.79 -16.12
N SER A 166 16.42 -10.04 -15.23
CA SER A 166 16.42 -11.21 -14.37
C SER A 166 16.45 -12.40 -15.32
N LYS A 167 17.62 -13.02 -15.50
CA LYS A 167 17.84 -14.22 -16.30
C LYS A 167 16.84 -15.31 -15.89
N GLY A 168 15.67 -15.33 -16.50
CA GLY A 168 14.59 -16.30 -16.27
C GLY A 168 13.85 -16.26 -14.93
N LYS A 169 14.21 -15.41 -13.95
CA LYS A 169 13.49 -15.36 -12.66
C LYS A 169 12.42 -14.28 -12.66
N TRP A 170 11.18 -14.66 -12.94
CA TRP A 170 10.00 -13.79 -12.83
C TRP A 170 9.76 -13.24 -11.40
N TRP A 171 10.48 -13.75 -10.38
CA TRP A 171 10.29 -13.45 -8.97
C TRP A 171 11.66 -13.23 -8.31
N ASP A 172 12.06 -11.97 -8.15
CA ASP A 172 13.23 -11.61 -7.35
C ASP A 172 12.73 -11.07 -5.99
N GLN A 173 12.74 -11.95 -4.99
CA GLN A 173 12.28 -11.65 -3.64
C GLN A 173 13.42 -11.00 -2.85
N SER A 174 13.16 -9.81 -2.32
CA SER A 174 14.05 -9.12 -1.40
C SER A 174 13.54 -9.27 0.03
N GLU A 175 14.46 -9.47 0.96
CA GLU A 175 14.18 -9.59 2.39
C GLU A 175 14.98 -8.55 3.18
N MET A 176 14.34 -7.97 4.19
CA MET A 176 14.98 -7.12 5.18
C MET A 176 14.56 -7.55 6.58
N ILE A 177 15.54 -7.75 7.46
CA ILE A 177 15.32 -8.01 8.88
C ILE A 177 15.76 -6.77 9.66
N LEU A 178 14.84 -6.21 10.45
CA LEU A 178 15.08 -5.06 11.31
C LEU A 178 14.94 -5.43 12.77
N ARG A 179 15.77 -4.84 13.63
CA ARG A 179 15.63 -4.94 15.09
C ARG A 179 15.11 -3.59 15.60
N LEU A 180 13.87 -3.56 16.07
CA LEU A 180 13.20 -2.33 16.49
C LEU A 180 12.85 -2.37 17.99
N PRO A 181 12.90 -1.23 18.71
CA PRO A 181 12.47 -1.17 20.10
C PRO A 181 10.98 -1.51 20.24
N TRP A 182 10.64 -2.38 21.18
CA TRP A 182 9.27 -2.83 21.44
C TRP A 182 9.06 -3.11 22.94
N PHE A 183 8.29 -2.25 23.63
CA PHE A 183 7.90 -2.39 25.05
C PHE A 183 9.04 -2.83 25.98
N GLY A 184 10.09 -2.01 26.12
CA GLY A 184 11.24 -2.31 26.99
C GLY A 184 12.21 -3.35 26.43
N GLY A 185 11.89 -4.00 25.30
CA GLY A 185 12.75 -4.96 24.61
C GLY A 185 13.06 -4.57 23.16
N ILE A 186 13.57 -5.55 22.41
CA ILE A 186 13.86 -5.45 20.98
C ILE A 186 13.07 -6.53 20.25
N LYS A 187 12.34 -6.14 19.22
CA LYS A 187 11.59 -7.04 18.33
C LYS A 187 12.26 -7.11 16.95
N SER A 188 12.38 -8.32 16.43
CA SER A 188 12.83 -8.55 15.05
C SER A 188 11.64 -8.51 14.10
N GLU A 189 11.68 -7.62 13.12
CA GLU A 189 10.69 -7.49 12.06
C GLU A 189 11.28 -7.98 10.73
N LYS A 190 10.60 -8.91 10.08
CA LYS A 190 10.96 -9.44 8.76
C LYS A 190 10.02 -8.89 7.70
N ILE A 191 10.58 -8.15 6.75
CA ILE A 191 9.88 -7.59 5.59
C ILE A 191 10.33 -8.35 4.36
N ILE A 192 9.34 -8.80 3.58
CA ILE A 192 9.55 -9.52 2.34
C ILE A 192 8.81 -8.76 1.25
N SER A 193 9.48 -8.48 0.13
CA SER A 193 8.83 -7.88 -1.03
C SER A 193 9.44 -8.38 -2.32
N ASN A 194 8.66 -8.32 -3.40
CA ASN A 194 9.15 -8.64 -4.73
C ASN A 194 9.46 -7.34 -5.46
N LYS A 195 10.47 -7.39 -6.34
CA LYS A 195 10.78 -6.25 -7.22
C LYS A 195 9.76 -6.17 -8.35
N MET A 196 9.38 -4.95 -8.73
CA MET A 196 8.62 -4.69 -9.94
C MET A 196 9.56 -4.80 -11.15
N ASN A 197 9.28 -5.74 -12.06
CA ASN A 197 10.06 -5.90 -13.29
C ASN A 197 9.34 -5.25 -14.48
N LEU A 198 9.76 -4.03 -14.84
CA LEU A 198 9.15 -3.29 -15.95
C LEU A 198 9.51 -3.87 -17.33
N GLU A 199 10.53 -4.72 -17.43
CA GLU A 199 11.00 -5.24 -18.72
C GLU A 199 9.98 -6.13 -19.42
N GLN A 200 9.06 -6.74 -18.67
CA GLN A 200 7.98 -7.57 -19.23
C GLN A 200 7.13 -6.81 -20.24
N ILE A 201 7.00 -5.47 -20.11
CA ILE A 201 6.25 -4.64 -21.04
C ILE A 201 7.14 -4.04 -22.14
N PHE A 202 8.38 -3.68 -21.80
CA PHE A 202 9.19 -2.77 -22.61
C PHE A 202 10.30 -3.45 -23.44
N ASP A 203 10.56 -4.74 -23.25
CA ASP A 203 11.60 -5.50 -23.95
C ASP A 203 11.03 -6.61 -24.88
N LEU A 204 9.82 -6.43 -25.45
CA LEU A 204 9.26 -7.33 -26.47
C LEU A 204 10.30 -7.57 -27.61
N ASP A 205 10.78 -8.81 -27.75
CA ASP A 205 11.94 -9.13 -28.61
C ASP A 205 11.55 -9.15 -30.10
N LEU A 206 11.86 -8.05 -30.79
CA LEU A 206 11.46 -7.79 -32.17
C LEU A 206 12.21 -8.60 -33.22
N LYS A 207 13.09 -9.53 -32.85
CA LYS A 207 13.65 -10.49 -33.82
C LYS A 207 12.57 -11.40 -34.42
N GLN A 208 11.43 -11.54 -33.76
CA GLN A 208 10.22 -12.17 -34.31
C GLN A 208 9.38 -11.23 -35.19
N ILE A 209 9.69 -9.93 -35.23
CA ILE A 209 8.83 -8.87 -35.80
C ILE A 209 9.36 -8.31 -37.12
N LYS A 210 10.65 -8.53 -37.43
CA LYS A 210 11.29 -7.98 -38.64
C LYS A 210 10.76 -8.54 -39.97
N ASN A 211 9.97 -9.63 -39.94
CA ASN A 211 9.41 -10.27 -41.13
C ASN A 211 7.87 -10.24 -41.17
N SER A 212 7.25 -9.35 -40.38
CA SER A 212 5.85 -9.49 -40.01
C SER A 212 4.84 -8.78 -40.91
N ASN A 213 3.82 -9.50 -41.37
CA ASN A 213 2.61 -8.98 -42.01
C ASN A 213 1.66 -8.33 -40.99
N GLN A 214 0.59 -7.68 -41.47
CA GLN A 214 -0.45 -7.00 -40.68
C GLN A 214 -1.09 -7.88 -39.57
N SER A 215 -1.10 -9.21 -39.76
CA SER A 215 -1.57 -10.23 -38.80
C SER A 215 -0.63 -10.46 -37.61
N GLU A 216 0.65 -10.11 -37.71
CA GLU A 216 1.61 -10.20 -36.61
C GLU A 216 1.58 -8.95 -35.73
N PHE A 217 1.14 -7.81 -36.26
CA PHE A 217 0.94 -6.60 -35.45
C PHE A 217 -0.26 -6.73 -34.47
N SER A 218 -1.31 -7.46 -34.85
CA SER A 218 -2.40 -7.80 -33.94
C SER A 218 -1.94 -8.76 -32.84
N PHE A 219 -1.02 -9.68 -33.14
CA PHE A 219 -0.39 -10.57 -32.15
C PHE A 219 0.47 -9.78 -31.14
N ILE A 220 1.29 -8.84 -31.61
CA ILE A 220 2.09 -7.94 -30.77
C ILE A 220 1.19 -7.08 -29.86
N SER A 221 0.07 -6.61 -30.38
CA SER A 221 -0.90 -5.82 -29.59
C SER A 221 -1.51 -6.65 -28.47
N ILE A 222 -1.93 -7.89 -28.76
CA ILE A 222 -2.45 -8.84 -27.75
C ILE A 222 -1.37 -9.15 -26.71
N GLU A 223 -0.14 -9.39 -27.15
CA GLU A 223 0.98 -9.71 -26.28
C GLU A 223 1.33 -8.54 -25.36
N PHE A 224 1.41 -7.32 -25.90
CA PHE A 224 1.59 -6.08 -25.12
C PHE A 224 0.49 -5.93 -24.06
N PHE A 225 -0.79 -6.10 -24.44
CA PHE A 225 -1.89 -6.01 -23.48
C PHE A 225 -1.85 -7.11 -22.42
N GLN A 226 -1.41 -8.31 -22.79
CA GLN A 226 -1.26 -9.41 -21.84
C GLN A 226 -0.12 -9.12 -20.85
N HIS A 227 1.02 -8.61 -21.33
CA HIS A 227 2.15 -8.23 -20.49
C HIS A 227 1.84 -7.05 -19.58
N THR A 228 1.13 -6.02 -20.05
CA THR A 228 0.71 -4.89 -19.21
C THR A 228 -0.22 -5.35 -18.11
N LYS A 229 -1.19 -6.22 -18.42
CA LYS A 229 -2.14 -6.78 -17.45
C LYS A 229 -1.43 -7.66 -16.42
N ASN A 230 -0.49 -8.49 -16.86
CA ASN A 230 0.32 -9.33 -15.99
C ASN A 230 1.20 -8.49 -15.05
N LEU A 231 1.81 -7.41 -15.55
CA LEU A 231 2.60 -6.52 -14.73
C LEU A 231 1.73 -5.76 -13.72
N GLN A 232 0.59 -5.21 -14.15
CA GLN A 232 -0.37 -4.57 -13.23
C GLN A 232 -0.78 -5.52 -12.11
N TYR A 233 -1.10 -6.78 -12.44
CA TYR A 233 -1.43 -7.81 -11.48
C TYR A 233 -0.28 -8.10 -10.49
N GLN A 234 0.96 -8.12 -10.96
CA GLN A 234 2.14 -8.27 -10.09
C GLN A 234 2.34 -7.04 -9.18
N ILE A 235 2.20 -5.84 -9.72
CA ILE A 235 2.29 -4.58 -8.97
C ILE A 235 1.21 -4.52 -7.90
N ASP A 236 -0.02 -4.90 -8.21
CA ASP A 236 -1.12 -4.94 -7.25
C ASP A 236 -0.87 -5.92 -6.11
N ARG A 237 -0.27 -7.09 -6.40
CA ARG A 237 0.16 -8.04 -5.35
C ARG A 237 1.26 -7.46 -4.46
N ILE A 238 2.23 -6.75 -5.05
CA ILE A 238 3.30 -6.08 -4.29
C ILE A 238 2.69 -4.95 -3.44
N ARG A 239 1.78 -4.15 -4.01
CA ARG A 239 1.04 -3.08 -3.32
C ARG A 239 0.26 -3.63 -2.14
N ALA A 240 -0.50 -4.71 -2.32
CA ALA A 240 -1.29 -5.34 -1.25
C ALA A 240 -0.42 -5.76 -0.06
N ARG A 241 0.78 -6.29 -0.32
CA ARG A 241 1.74 -6.63 0.74
C ARG A 241 2.27 -5.39 1.46
N TRP A 242 2.61 -4.33 0.73
CA TRP A 242 3.02 -3.06 1.36
C TRP A 242 1.89 -2.38 2.12
N HIS A 243 0.65 -2.48 1.65
CA HIS A 243 -0.55 -2.02 2.37
C HIS A 243 -0.70 -2.74 3.71
N GLN A 244 -0.57 -4.08 3.73
CA GLN A 244 -0.55 -4.85 4.97
C GLN A 244 0.50 -4.31 5.96
N TYR A 245 1.71 -4.05 5.48
CA TYR A 245 2.79 -3.49 6.30
C TYR A 245 2.46 -2.08 6.79
N ALA A 246 1.96 -1.19 5.92
CA ALA A 246 1.58 0.17 6.28
C ALA A 246 0.52 0.17 7.38
N VAL A 247 -0.55 -0.62 7.23
CA VAL A 247 -1.62 -0.74 8.23
C VAL A 247 -1.07 -1.28 9.55
N ARG A 248 -0.29 -2.37 9.52
CA ARG A 248 0.29 -2.96 10.74
C ARG A 248 1.20 -1.98 11.46
N PHE A 249 2.13 -1.36 10.75
CA PHE A 249 3.13 -0.48 11.35
C PHE A 249 2.56 0.86 11.77
N TYR A 250 1.46 1.32 11.17
CA TYR A 250 0.69 2.44 11.67
C TYR A 250 0.23 2.22 13.12
N TYR A 251 -0.40 1.07 13.39
CA TYR A 251 -0.85 0.73 14.75
C TYR A 251 0.32 0.48 15.70
N MET A 252 1.39 -0.20 15.25
CA MET A 252 2.58 -0.40 16.08
C MET A 252 3.26 0.94 16.44
N ALA A 253 3.34 1.89 15.50
CA ALA A 253 3.88 3.22 15.72
C ALA A 253 3.02 4.01 16.72
N PHE A 254 1.69 3.96 16.59
CA PHE A 254 0.77 4.58 17.54
C PHE A 254 0.96 4.03 18.95
N VAL A 255 0.96 2.71 19.08
CA VAL A 255 1.11 2.00 20.36
C VAL A 255 2.46 2.33 21.00
N GLN A 256 3.55 2.31 20.23
CA GLN A 256 4.89 2.68 20.69
C GLN A 256 4.96 4.15 21.15
N LYS A 257 4.30 5.08 20.43
CA LYS A 257 4.24 6.50 20.80
C LYS A 257 3.50 6.68 22.13
N LYS A 258 2.37 6.03 22.32
CA LYS A 258 1.59 6.08 23.56
C LYS A 258 2.38 5.52 24.75
N TYR A 259 3.11 4.42 24.56
CA TYR A 259 3.98 3.85 25.60
C TYR A 259 5.08 4.81 26.07
N LYS A 260 5.76 5.49 25.15
CA LYS A 260 6.87 6.40 25.50
C LYS A 260 6.46 7.64 26.30
N LEU A 261 5.18 8.02 26.28
CA LEU A 261 4.67 9.20 26.97
C LEU A 261 4.39 8.95 28.46
N VAL A 262 4.58 7.73 28.94
CA VAL A 262 4.19 7.32 30.28
C VAL A 262 5.39 6.74 31.03
N THR A 263 5.75 7.37 32.15
CA THR A 263 6.89 6.97 32.99
C THR A 263 6.54 6.81 34.48
N SER A 264 5.29 6.99 34.90
CA SER A 264 4.90 7.07 36.32
C SER A 264 4.27 5.80 36.93
N ASN A 265 3.50 4.98 36.19
CA ASN A 265 2.93 3.72 36.70
C ASN A 265 2.91 2.59 35.64
N PRO A 266 3.90 1.69 35.59
CA PRO A 266 4.08 0.81 34.43
C PRO A 266 2.95 -0.22 34.21
N ILE A 267 2.26 -0.69 35.26
CA ILE A 267 1.28 -1.78 35.14
C ILE A 267 -0.07 -1.29 34.60
N VAL A 268 -0.65 -0.25 35.22
CA VAL A 268 -1.96 0.32 34.81
C VAL A 268 -1.89 0.80 33.35
N TYR A 269 -0.78 1.43 32.97
CA TYR A 269 -0.61 1.95 31.62
C TYR A 269 -0.30 0.87 30.58
N GLN A 270 0.36 -0.24 30.93
CA GLN A 270 0.46 -1.39 30.03
C GLN A 270 -0.93 -1.96 29.68
N ASN A 271 -1.83 -2.05 30.68
CA ASN A 271 -3.21 -2.48 30.46
C ASN A 271 -3.99 -1.47 29.60
N LEU A 272 -3.82 -0.16 29.83
CA LEU A 272 -4.43 0.88 28.99
C LEU A 272 -3.94 0.80 27.54
N ILE A 273 -2.64 0.70 27.31
CA ILE A 273 -2.07 0.62 25.96
C ILE A 273 -2.52 -0.65 25.24
N ARG A 274 -2.62 -1.77 25.96
CA ARG A 274 -3.22 -3.01 25.44
C ARG A 274 -4.66 -2.76 25.02
N SER A 275 -5.50 -2.24 25.90
CA SER A 275 -6.91 -2.00 25.62
C SER A 275 -7.11 -1.06 24.42
N TYR A 276 -6.37 0.05 24.35
CA TYR A 276 -6.42 0.98 23.22
C TYR A 276 -5.92 0.39 21.91
N GLY A 277 -4.78 -0.31 21.94
CA GLY A 277 -4.23 -0.97 20.76
C GLY A 277 -5.18 -2.05 20.23
N PHE A 278 -5.83 -2.77 21.14
CA PHE A 278 -6.78 -3.83 20.84
C PHE A 278 -8.07 -3.26 20.24
N GLU A 279 -8.69 -2.27 20.89
CA GLU A 279 -9.94 -1.68 20.39
C GLU A 279 -9.76 -1.10 18.98
N SER A 280 -8.63 -0.44 18.76
CA SER A 280 -8.28 0.15 17.46
C SER A 280 -8.11 -0.86 16.35
N ALA A 281 -7.30 -1.90 16.57
CA ALA A 281 -7.06 -2.92 15.58
C ALA A 281 -8.34 -3.74 15.33
N ILE A 282 -9.12 -4.05 16.37
CA ILE A 282 -10.37 -4.80 16.23
C ILE A 282 -11.41 -4.01 15.42
N LYS A 283 -11.59 -2.71 15.66
CA LYS A 283 -12.45 -1.86 14.82
C LYS A 283 -12.03 -1.88 13.35
N THR A 284 -10.72 -1.90 13.10
CA THR A 284 -10.19 -1.99 11.74
C THR A 284 -10.49 -3.34 11.11
N ILE A 285 -10.27 -4.44 11.85
CA ILE A 285 -10.62 -5.80 11.41
C ILE A 285 -12.11 -5.88 11.09
N GLN A 286 -12.97 -5.37 11.97
CA GLN A 286 -14.42 -5.34 11.79
C GLN A 286 -14.82 -4.57 10.52
N ASN A 287 -14.27 -3.37 10.31
CA ASN A 287 -14.49 -2.59 9.11
C ASN A 287 -14.04 -3.34 7.84
N ARG A 288 -12.85 -3.98 7.85
CA ARG A 288 -12.39 -4.77 6.70
C ARG A 288 -13.26 -6.00 6.45
N ALA A 289 -13.76 -6.65 7.50
CA ALA A 289 -14.71 -7.75 7.41
C ALA A 289 -16.04 -7.33 6.78
N PHE A 290 -16.57 -6.18 7.18
CA PHE A 290 -17.77 -5.59 6.56
C PHE A 290 -17.60 -5.38 5.06
N HIS A 291 -16.48 -4.79 4.64
CA HIS A 291 -16.19 -4.60 3.22
C HIS A 291 -16.05 -5.92 2.46
N MET A 292 -15.41 -6.93 3.05
CA MET A 292 -15.31 -8.27 2.45
C MET A 292 -16.67 -8.96 2.26
N GLN A 293 -17.66 -8.69 3.12
CA GLN A 293 -19.02 -9.23 3.01
C GLN A 293 -19.80 -8.61 1.85
N SER A 294 -19.62 -7.30 1.60
CA SER A 294 -20.44 -6.54 0.65
C SER A 294 -20.38 -7.02 -0.81
N GLY A 295 -19.47 -7.92 -1.17
CA GLY A 295 -19.37 -8.50 -2.51
C GLY A 295 -18.88 -7.55 -3.61
N ILE A 296 -18.66 -6.26 -3.27
CA ILE A 296 -18.24 -5.18 -4.19
C ILE A 296 -16.76 -5.31 -4.59
N TYR A 297 -15.99 -6.13 -3.89
CA TYR A 297 -14.53 -6.19 -4.02
C TYR A 297 -14.04 -7.37 -4.87
N HIS A 298 -13.09 -7.10 -5.78
CA HIS A 298 -12.46 -8.12 -6.61
C HIS A 298 -11.65 -9.12 -5.77
N TYR A 299 -11.29 -10.26 -6.36
CA TYR A 299 -10.53 -11.33 -5.69
C TYR A 299 -9.25 -10.82 -4.98
N LEU A 300 -8.50 -9.91 -5.63
CA LEU A 300 -7.28 -9.33 -5.08
C LEU A 300 -7.54 -8.42 -3.87
N ASP A 301 -8.62 -7.65 -3.91
CA ASP A 301 -9.01 -6.78 -2.80
C ASP A 301 -9.39 -7.62 -1.59
N ARG A 302 -10.13 -8.71 -1.81
CA ARG A 302 -10.44 -9.67 -0.76
C ARG A 302 -9.15 -10.22 -0.15
N GLN A 303 -8.24 -10.77 -0.96
CA GLN A 303 -6.97 -11.31 -0.47
C GLN A 303 -6.15 -10.26 0.32
N SER A 304 -6.12 -9.01 -0.15
CA SER A 304 -5.49 -7.89 0.55
C SER A 304 -6.11 -7.63 1.94
N GLN A 305 -7.44 -7.59 2.03
CA GLN A 305 -8.14 -7.42 3.31
C GLN A 305 -7.87 -8.59 4.27
N GLN A 306 -7.83 -9.83 3.76
CA GLN A 306 -7.50 -11.01 4.56
C GLN A 306 -6.08 -10.91 5.15
N MET A 307 -5.11 -10.50 4.34
CA MET A 307 -3.74 -10.27 4.77
C MET A 307 -3.67 -9.20 5.88
N VAL A 308 -4.41 -8.09 5.73
CA VAL A 308 -4.51 -7.05 6.76
C VAL A 308 -5.08 -7.62 8.07
N VAL A 309 -6.21 -8.33 8.01
CA VAL A 309 -6.85 -8.93 9.20
C VAL A 309 -5.88 -9.86 9.92
N SER A 310 -5.30 -10.84 9.24
CA SER A 310 -4.36 -11.77 9.86
C SER A 310 -3.14 -11.06 10.44
N SER A 311 -2.63 -10.04 9.75
CA SER A 311 -1.51 -9.24 10.23
C SER A 311 -1.82 -8.46 11.50
N LEU A 312 -3.04 -7.94 11.62
CA LEU A 312 -3.48 -7.21 12.80
C LEU A 312 -3.68 -8.16 13.98
N VAL A 313 -4.27 -9.34 13.78
CA VAL A 313 -4.43 -10.30 14.89
C VAL A 313 -3.07 -10.79 15.42
N LEU A 314 -2.11 -11.03 14.54
CA LEU A 314 -0.74 -11.38 14.96
C LEU A 314 -0.08 -10.23 15.73
N MET A 315 -0.25 -8.99 15.28
CA MET A 315 0.24 -7.80 15.98
C MET A 315 -0.38 -7.67 17.37
N LEU A 316 -1.70 -7.94 17.49
CA LEU A 316 -2.38 -7.97 18.78
C LEU A 316 -1.81 -9.06 19.69
N LYS A 317 -1.61 -10.28 19.18
CA LYS A 317 -1.02 -11.40 19.93
C LYS A 317 0.34 -11.06 20.50
N ASP A 318 1.17 -10.41 19.70
CA ASP A 318 2.49 -9.94 20.14
C ASP A 318 2.40 -8.82 21.18
N LEU A 319 1.47 -7.87 20.99
CA LEU A 319 1.22 -6.80 21.96
C LEU A 319 0.76 -7.39 23.30
N GLY A 320 -0.22 -8.29 23.28
CA GLY A 320 -0.73 -8.97 24.48
C GLY A 320 0.37 -9.68 25.26
N LYS A 321 1.25 -10.42 24.58
CA LYS A 321 2.43 -11.04 25.22
C LYS A 321 3.37 -10.00 25.85
N SER A 322 3.59 -8.89 25.15
CA SER A 322 4.54 -7.85 25.58
C SER A 322 4.02 -7.00 26.75
N THR A 323 2.69 -6.95 26.94
CA THR A 323 2.02 -6.21 28.02
C THR A 323 1.47 -7.10 29.13
N GLY A 324 1.94 -8.35 29.24
CA GLY A 324 1.50 -9.29 30.29
C GLY A 324 0.01 -9.65 30.24
N GLY A 325 -0.61 -9.66 29.05
CA GLY A 325 -2.03 -9.99 28.88
C GLY A 325 -2.35 -11.44 29.23
N ASP A 326 -3.57 -11.66 29.72
CA ASP A 326 -4.09 -12.98 30.06
C ASP A 326 -4.05 -13.91 28.83
N LYS A 327 -3.66 -15.18 29.05
CA LYS A 327 -3.64 -16.23 28.02
C LYS A 327 -5.00 -16.42 27.36
N ASN A 328 -6.09 -16.14 28.07
CA ASN A 328 -7.46 -16.28 27.56
C ASN A 328 -8.01 -15.03 26.88
N LEU A 329 -7.31 -13.89 26.93
CA LEU A 329 -7.82 -12.61 26.42
C LEU A 329 -8.18 -12.69 24.92
N PHE A 330 -7.39 -13.40 24.11
CA PHE A 330 -7.69 -13.57 22.67
C PHE A 330 -8.96 -14.38 22.42
N ARG A 331 -9.27 -15.34 23.29
CA ARG A 331 -10.51 -16.11 23.20
C ARG A 331 -11.71 -15.29 23.67
N ILE A 332 -11.54 -14.48 24.72
CA ILE A 332 -12.56 -13.54 25.21
C ILE A 332 -12.92 -12.54 24.11
N LEU A 333 -11.92 -12.00 23.42
CA LEU A 333 -12.10 -11.06 22.31
C LEU A 333 -12.52 -11.73 20.98
N LYS A 334 -12.80 -13.05 21.02
CA LYS A 334 -13.15 -13.88 19.87
C LYS A 334 -12.09 -13.93 18.74
N LEU A 335 -10.89 -13.40 18.98
CA LEU A 335 -9.76 -13.37 18.03
C LEU A 335 -9.10 -14.74 17.82
N GLU A 336 -9.35 -15.68 18.73
CA GLU A 336 -8.86 -17.06 18.70
C GLU A 336 -10.02 -18.02 19.03
N ASN A 337 -10.13 -19.11 18.28
CA ASN A 337 -11.10 -20.17 18.56
C ASN A 337 -10.66 -21.07 19.73
N SER A 338 -11.51 -22.00 20.15
CA SER A 338 -11.23 -22.94 21.25
C SER A 338 -9.99 -23.81 21.03
N TYR A 339 -9.65 -24.08 19.77
CA TYR A 339 -8.49 -24.90 19.36
C TYR A 339 -7.19 -24.10 19.18
N GLY A 340 -7.22 -22.78 19.37
CA GLY A 340 -6.05 -21.91 19.22
C GLY A 340 -5.86 -21.32 17.81
N GLY A 341 -6.79 -21.58 16.90
CA GLY A 341 -6.82 -20.99 15.56
C GLY A 341 -7.23 -19.51 15.62
N ILE A 342 -6.42 -18.65 15.01
CA ILE A 342 -6.69 -17.21 14.88
C ILE A 342 -7.85 -16.99 13.89
N ILE A 343 -8.68 -15.95 14.10
CA ILE A 343 -9.67 -15.53 13.09
C ILE A 343 -8.97 -15.36 11.75
N SER A 344 -9.43 -16.11 10.76
CA SER A 344 -9.14 -15.85 9.35
C SER A 344 -10.47 -15.57 8.66
N VAL A 345 -10.55 -14.42 8.00
CA VAL A 345 -11.67 -14.15 7.10
C VAL A 345 -11.26 -14.75 5.77
N SER A 346 -11.91 -15.81 5.30
CA SER A 346 -11.57 -16.48 4.03
C SER A 346 -12.71 -16.41 3.02
N THR A 347 -13.95 -16.27 3.51
CA THR A 347 -15.20 -16.25 2.76
C THR A 347 -16.13 -15.13 3.25
N GLY A 348 -17.14 -14.76 2.46
CA GLY A 348 -18.15 -13.76 2.87
C GLY A 348 -18.93 -14.17 4.14
N MET A 349 -19.20 -15.46 4.31
CA MET A 349 -19.83 -16.01 5.51
C MET A 349 -18.93 -15.87 6.75
N SER A 350 -17.65 -16.23 6.64
CA SER A 350 -16.68 -16.00 7.73
C SER A 350 -16.48 -14.51 8.04
N ALA A 351 -16.67 -13.62 7.05
CA ALA A 351 -16.59 -12.18 7.24
C ALA A 351 -17.76 -11.66 8.07
N MET A 352 -18.98 -12.14 7.79
CA MET A 352 -20.20 -11.81 8.53
C MET A 352 -20.12 -12.31 9.98
N GLU A 353 -19.68 -13.54 10.20
CA GLU A 353 -19.44 -14.09 11.54
C GLU A 353 -18.37 -13.30 12.30
N THR A 354 -17.26 -12.97 11.63
CA THR A 354 -16.19 -12.15 12.22
C THR A 354 -16.71 -10.78 12.62
N PHE A 355 -17.49 -10.12 11.76
CA PHE A 355 -18.06 -8.80 12.04
C PHE A 355 -18.89 -8.79 13.33
N LYS A 356 -19.80 -9.77 13.46
CA LYS A 356 -20.67 -9.92 14.63
C LYS A 356 -19.88 -10.26 15.90
N ASN A 357 -18.97 -11.23 15.81
CA ASN A 357 -18.20 -11.70 16.97
C ASN A 357 -17.25 -10.64 17.55
N LEU A 358 -16.76 -9.72 16.72
CA LEU A 358 -15.85 -8.66 17.16
C LEU A 358 -16.56 -7.50 17.86
N GLU A 359 -17.88 -7.34 17.66
CA GLU A 359 -18.65 -6.30 18.35
C GLU A 359 -18.67 -6.52 19.86
N GLU A 360 -18.87 -7.77 20.30
CA GLU A 360 -18.78 -8.18 21.70
C GLU A 360 -17.38 -7.92 22.28
N GLY A 361 -16.33 -8.22 21.52
CA GLY A 361 -14.95 -7.95 21.92
C GLY A 361 -14.64 -6.46 22.08
N ILE A 362 -15.20 -5.60 21.21
CA ILE A 362 -15.07 -4.14 21.34
C ILE A 362 -15.79 -3.64 22.60
N LEU A 363 -16.99 -4.15 22.89
CA LEU A 363 -17.74 -3.79 24.09
C LEU A 363 -16.95 -4.15 25.36
N TYR A 364 -16.41 -5.37 25.43
CA TYR A 364 -15.56 -5.80 26.53
C TYR A 364 -14.36 -4.85 26.76
N LEU A 365 -13.64 -4.49 25.69
CA LEU A 365 -12.48 -3.60 25.80
C LEU A 365 -12.86 -2.19 26.26
N LYS A 366 -14.02 -1.68 25.83
CA LYS A 366 -14.54 -0.39 26.29
C LYS A 366 -14.86 -0.41 27.79
N GLU A 367 -15.42 -1.51 28.30
CA GLU A 367 -15.68 -1.69 29.72
C GLU A 367 -14.39 -1.83 30.54
N GLU A 368 -13.43 -2.63 30.07
CA GLU A 368 -12.11 -2.78 30.70
C GLU A 368 -11.41 -1.41 30.79
N ARG A 369 -11.44 -0.64 29.71
CA ARG A 369 -10.90 0.71 29.67
C ARG A 369 -11.57 1.66 30.67
N LYS A 370 -12.91 1.67 30.74
CA LYS A 370 -13.65 2.49 31.72
C LYS A 370 -13.21 2.18 33.15
N LYS A 371 -13.05 0.90 33.49
CA LYS A 371 -12.58 0.45 34.81
C LYS A 371 -11.18 0.97 35.15
N LEU A 372 -10.26 0.94 34.18
CA LEU A 372 -8.89 1.45 34.36
C LEU A 372 -8.87 2.97 34.60
N PHE A 373 -9.70 3.74 33.87
CA PHE A 373 -9.77 5.19 34.07
C PHE A 373 -10.41 5.59 35.41
N THR A 374 -11.37 4.82 35.92
CA THR A 374 -11.94 5.06 37.26
C THR A 374 -10.97 4.73 38.40
N GLN A 375 -9.99 3.84 38.16
CA GLN A 375 -8.95 3.51 39.13
C GLN A 375 -7.80 4.52 39.18
N ASP A 376 -7.53 5.24 38.09
CA ASP A 376 -6.53 6.33 38.05
C ASP A 376 -7.05 7.66 38.65
N THR A 377 -8.35 7.78 38.89
CA THR A 377 -9.00 8.97 39.51
C THR A 377 -9.26 8.84 41.02
N LEU A 378 -8.90 7.70 41.61
CA LEU A 378 -8.90 7.44 43.06
C LEU A 378 -7.46 7.32 43.54
#